data_AF-A0A6M7WDD1-F1
#
_entry.id   AF-A0A6M7WDD1-F1
#
_cell.length_a   1.000
_cell.length_b   1.000
_cell.length_c   1.000
_cell.angle_alpha   90.00
_cell.angle_beta   90.00
_cell.angle_gamma   90.00
#
_symmetry.space_group_name_H-M   'P 1'
#
loop_
_entity.id
_entity.type
_entity.pdbx_description
1 polymer ?
#
loop_
_entity_poly.entity_id
_entity_poly.type
_entity_poly.pdbx_seq_one_letter_code
_entity_poly.pdbx_strand_id
1 'polypeptide(L)'
;MASAVLFADPSMAAAAGVPADDHITVSWRPWAKPNTYQIVANLGGVQTTIGQFIVPRSPFAGRIPVPVKARGPFTVAGGSAAMMTQGRIAVFSKTSPDAAATYDEATWEMLGKAGTTVSVVAKFGSGE
;
A
#
# COMPACT_ATOMS: atom_id res chain seq x y z
N MET A 1 -44.75 -19.50 -25.42
CA MET A 1 -43.56 -18.64 -25.34
C MET A 1 -43.46 -18.16 -23.90
N ALA A 2 -42.59 -18.75 -23.10
CA ALA A 2 -42.40 -18.34 -21.70
C ALA A 2 -40.93 -17.92 -21.54
N SER A 3 -40.73 -16.61 -21.41
CA SER A 3 -39.41 -16.01 -21.14
C SER A 3 -39.07 -16.25 -19.67
N ALA A 4 -38.14 -17.17 -19.40
CA ALA A 4 -37.58 -17.34 -18.07
C ALA A 4 -36.61 -16.17 -17.80
N VAL A 5 -36.97 -15.33 -16.83
CA VAL A 5 -36.05 -14.35 -16.23
C VAL A 5 -34.99 -15.15 -15.49
N LEU A 6 -33.78 -15.22 -16.06
CA LEU A 6 -32.61 -15.71 -15.36
C LEU A 6 -32.29 -14.70 -14.26
N PHE A 7 -32.77 -14.97 -13.04
CA PHE A 7 -32.22 -14.36 -11.85
C PHE A 7 -30.79 -14.87 -11.72
N ALA A 8 -29.82 -13.97 -11.91
CA ALA A 8 -28.43 -14.26 -11.62
C ALA A 8 -28.33 -14.69 -10.15
N ASP A 9 -27.83 -15.90 -9.95
CA ASP A 9 -27.59 -16.50 -8.65
C ASP A 9 -26.71 -15.55 -7.81
N PRO A 10 -27.16 -15.00 -6.68
CA PRO A 10 -26.34 -14.11 -5.85
C PRO A 10 -25.14 -14.84 -5.22
N SER A 11 -25.08 -16.17 -5.38
CA SER A 11 -24.06 -17.05 -4.83
C SER A 11 -22.79 -17.13 -5.69
N MET A 12 -22.79 -16.55 -6.91
CA MET A 12 -21.65 -16.61 -7.84
C MET A 12 -20.80 -15.31 -7.89
N ALA A 13 -20.90 -14.46 -6.86
CA ALA A 13 -19.96 -13.35 -6.62
C ALA A 13 -18.94 -13.67 -5.51
N ALA A 14 -18.86 -14.93 -5.06
CA ALA A 14 -17.93 -15.39 -4.04
C ALA A 14 -16.70 -16.06 -4.66
N ALA A 15 -15.95 -15.35 -5.49
CA ALA A 15 -14.63 -15.81 -5.98
C ALA A 15 -13.67 -14.67 -6.35
N ALA A 16 -13.65 -13.61 -5.55
CA ALA A 16 -12.46 -12.79 -5.41
C ALA A 16 -12.18 -12.77 -3.91
N GLY A 17 -11.30 -13.67 -3.45
CA GLY A 17 -10.98 -13.82 -2.04
C GLY A 17 -10.76 -12.45 -1.42
N VAL A 18 -11.52 -12.14 -0.38
CA VAL A 18 -11.38 -10.91 0.41
C VAL A 18 -9.89 -10.81 0.74
N PRO A 19 -9.13 -9.88 0.13
CA PRO A 19 -7.76 -9.70 0.55
C PRO A 19 -7.86 -9.31 2.01
N ALA A 20 -7.10 -9.97 2.89
CA ALA A 20 -7.04 -9.59 4.29
C ALA A 20 -6.99 -8.05 4.36
N ASP A 21 -7.89 -7.45 5.14
CA ASP A 21 -8.07 -6.00 5.30
C ASP A 21 -6.87 -5.42 6.10
N ASP A 22 -5.66 -5.71 5.63
CA ASP A 22 -4.36 -5.35 6.19
C ASP A 22 -4.01 -3.97 5.65
N HIS A 23 -3.82 -3.00 6.53
CA HIS A 23 -3.65 -1.61 6.14
C HIS A 23 -2.37 -1.03 6.76
N ILE A 24 -1.66 -0.22 5.97
CA ILE A 24 -0.59 0.65 6.46
C ILE A 24 -1.10 2.08 6.39
N THR A 25 -1.00 2.80 7.50
CA THR A 25 -1.34 4.22 7.48
C THR A 25 -0.17 5.03 6.94
N VAL A 26 -0.41 5.78 5.87
CA VAL A 26 0.57 6.74 5.33
C VAL A 26 0.11 8.16 5.65
N SER A 27 1.06 9.05 5.87
CA SER A 27 0.80 10.47 6.14
C SER A 27 1.66 11.36 5.26
N TRP A 28 1.28 12.60 4.99
CA TRP A 28 2.14 13.53 4.27
C TRP A 28 1.93 14.96 4.75
N ARG A 29 2.96 15.77 4.55
CA ARG A 29 2.97 17.19 4.92
C ARG A 29 2.19 18.03 3.91
N PRO A 30 1.80 19.27 4.28
CA PRO A 30 1.38 20.26 3.31
C PRO A 30 2.41 20.34 2.16
N TRP A 31 1.94 20.48 0.92
CA TRP A 31 2.81 20.60 -0.27
C TRP A 31 3.64 19.37 -0.61
N ALA A 32 3.29 18.20 -0.06
CA ALA A 32 3.87 16.93 -0.53
C ALA A 32 3.69 16.79 -2.04
N LYS A 33 4.72 16.25 -2.71
CA LYS A 33 4.73 16.11 -4.17
C LYS A 33 3.51 15.29 -4.62
N PRO A 34 2.62 15.85 -5.46
CA PRO A 34 1.48 15.11 -5.96
C PRO A 34 1.95 14.03 -6.92
N ASN A 35 1.71 12.76 -6.60
CA ASN A 35 2.08 11.64 -7.45
C ASN A 35 1.33 10.36 -7.06
N THR A 36 1.41 9.37 -7.94
CA THR A 36 1.11 7.97 -7.60
C THR A 36 2.33 7.35 -6.94
N TYR A 37 2.11 6.80 -5.75
CA TYR A 37 3.13 6.20 -4.92
C TYR A 37 2.82 4.72 -4.67
N GLN A 38 3.86 3.91 -4.66
CA GLN A 38 3.79 2.48 -4.42
C GLN A 38 4.51 2.15 -3.12
N ILE A 39 3.86 1.39 -2.25
CA ILE A 39 4.49 0.84 -1.05
C ILE A 39 5.18 -0.44 -1.46
N VAL A 40 6.51 -0.47 -1.34
CA VAL A 40 7.34 -1.61 -1.70
C VAL A 40 7.96 -2.18 -0.44
N ALA A 41 7.85 -3.49 -0.26
CA ALA A 41 8.53 -4.21 0.81
C ALA A 41 9.47 -5.26 0.24
N ASN A 42 10.61 -5.46 0.88
CA ASN A 42 11.50 -6.57 0.57
C ASN A 42 11.02 -7.83 1.31
N LEU A 43 10.44 -8.76 0.56
CA LEU A 43 9.92 -10.02 1.04
C LEU A 43 10.86 -11.14 0.59
N GLY A 44 11.59 -11.76 1.53
CA GLY A 44 12.51 -12.85 1.22
C GLY A 44 13.63 -12.48 0.23
N GLY A 45 14.11 -11.23 0.25
CA GLY A 45 15.15 -10.74 -0.66
C GLY A 45 14.61 -10.09 -1.94
N VAL A 46 13.30 -10.14 -2.19
CA VAL A 46 12.68 -9.61 -3.42
C VAL A 46 11.85 -8.37 -3.10
N GLN A 47 12.16 -7.26 -3.78
CA GLN A 47 11.35 -6.04 -3.69
C GLN A 47 9.99 -6.27 -4.36
N THR A 48 8.93 -6.26 -3.55
CA THR A 48 7.57 -6.55 -3.95
C THR A 48 6.69 -5.34 -3.66
N THR A 49 5.89 -4.91 -4.63
CA THR A 49 4.87 -3.88 -4.39
C THR A 49 3.72 -4.48 -3.59
N ILE A 50 3.49 -3.96 -2.39
CA ILE A 50 2.48 -4.47 -1.47
C ILE A 50 1.25 -3.57 -1.39
N GLY A 51 1.36 -2.29 -1.77
CA GLY A 51 0.24 -1.33 -1.79
C GLY A 51 0.49 -0.18 -2.75
N GLN A 52 -0.54 0.60 -3.05
CA GLN A 52 -0.45 1.79 -3.90
C GLN A 52 -1.42 2.86 -3.41
N PHE A 53 -1.03 4.13 -3.52
CA PHE A 53 -1.86 5.27 -3.16
C PHE A 53 -1.52 6.49 -4.00
N ILE A 54 -2.37 7.51 -3.93
CA ILE A 54 -2.20 8.78 -4.64
C ILE A 54 -2.12 9.89 -3.61
N VAL A 55 -1.12 10.75 -3.75
CA VAL A 55 -1.08 12.03 -3.04
C VAL A 55 -1.71 13.07 -3.94
N PRO A 56 -2.88 13.62 -3.57
CA PRO A 56 -3.54 14.63 -4.37
C PRO A 56 -2.77 15.95 -4.30
N ARG A 57 -2.94 16.80 -5.31
CA ARG A 57 -2.47 18.19 -5.25
C ARG A 57 -3.30 18.95 -4.23
N SER A 58 -2.78 19.08 -3.02
CA SER A 58 -3.45 19.72 -1.89
C SER A 58 -2.48 20.58 -1.09
N PRO A 59 -2.89 21.77 -0.63
CA PRO A 59 -2.11 22.57 0.31
C PRO A 59 -2.18 22.06 1.75
N PHE A 60 -2.92 20.97 2.00
CA PHE A 60 -3.12 20.42 3.35
C PHE A 60 -2.31 19.15 3.58
N ALA A 61 -1.92 18.93 4.83
CA ALA A 61 -1.44 17.63 5.28
C ALA A 61 -2.54 16.58 5.10
N GLY A 62 -2.15 15.32 4.91
CA GLY A 62 -3.10 14.22 4.75
C GLY A 62 -2.63 12.95 5.44
N ARG A 63 -3.59 12.05 5.69
CA ARG A 63 -3.37 10.74 6.25
C ARG A 63 -4.40 9.79 5.68
N ILE A 64 -3.96 8.65 5.13
CA ILE A 64 -4.86 7.65 4.58
C ILE A 64 -4.41 6.25 4.99
N PRO A 65 -5.35 5.33 5.26
CA PRO A 65 -5.06 3.91 5.29
C PRO A 65 -4.87 3.40 3.86
N VAL A 66 -3.75 2.73 3.60
CA VAL A 66 -3.46 2.09 2.32
C VAL A 66 -3.59 0.58 2.49
N PRO A 67 -4.46 -0.10 1.71
CA PRO A 67 -4.55 -1.54 1.76
C PRO A 67 -3.23 -2.16 1.27
N VAL A 68 -2.75 -3.18 1.98
CA VAL A 68 -1.52 -3.88 1.65
C VAL A 68 -1.75 -5.39 1.56
N LYS A 69 -0.98 -6.03 0.68
CA LYS A 69 -1.06 -7.49 0.43
C LYS A 69 -0.09 -8.32 1.28
N ALA A 70 0.79 -7.67 2.04
CA ALA A 70 1.81 -8.33 2.84
C ALA A 70 1.63 -8.03 4.32
N ARG A 71 1.79 -9.07 5.14
CA ARG A 71 1.73 -8.98 6.59
C ARG A 71 3.04 -8.42 7.14
N GLY A 72 2.93 -7.52 8.10
CA GLY A 72 4.05 -6.90 8.80
C GLY A 72 4.45 -7.66 10.08
N PRO A 73 5.34 -7.08 10.91
CA PRO A 73 5.87 -5.71 10.82
C PRO A 73 6.99 -5.55 9.80
N PHE A 74 7.14 -4.33 9.28
CA PHE A 74 8.26 -3.93 8.41
C PHE A 74 9.09 -2.83 9.06
N THR A 75 10.35 -2.69 8.64
CA THR A 75 11.20 -1.57 9.10
C THR A 75 11.45 -0.61 7.95
N VAL A 76 11.20 0.70 8.15
CA VAL A 76 11.43 1.70 7.10
C VAL A 76 12.89 1.69 6.67
N ALA A 77 13.11 1.61 5.36
CA ALA A 77 14.43 1.66 4.77
C ALA A 77 15.01 3.09 4.86
N GLY A 78 16.30 3.19 5.17
CA GLY A 78 17.04 4.45 5.13
C GLY A 78 17.53 4.86 3.75
N GLY A 79 17.05 4.21 2.68
CA GLY A 79 17.52 4.46 1.32
C GLY A 79 17.34 3.23 0.41
N SER A 80 17.68 3.39 -0.86
CA SER A 80 17.61 2.34 -1.88
C SER A 80 18.49 1.12 -1.56
N ALA A 81 19.69 1.33 -1.02
CA ALA A 81 20.57 0.23 -0.60
C ALA A 81 19.97 -0.56 0.58
N ALA A 82 19.34 0.14 1.54
CA ALA A 82 18.69 -0.51 2.67
C ALA A 82 17.49 -1.36 2.22
N MET A 83 16.81 -1.00 1.12
CA MET A 83 15.73 -1.82 0.55
C MET A 83 16.16 -3.20 0.05
N MET A 84 17.46 -3.49 -0.04
CA MET A 84 17.95 -4.83 -0.36
C MET A 84 17.89 -5.80 0.83
N THR A 85 17.66 -5.30 2.05
CA THR A 85 17.52 -6.15 3.24
C THR A 85 16.08 -6.64 3.39
N GLN A 86 15.91 -7.91 3.74
CA GLN A 86 14.60 -8.49 4.04
C GLN A 86 13.86 -7.74 5.16
N GLY A 87 12.55 -7.62 5.04
CA GLY A 87 11.68 -6.96 6.03
C GLY A 87 11.73 -5.43 5.98
N ARG A 88 12.35 -4.87 4.94
CA ARG A 88 12.40 -3.42 4.72
C ARG A 88 11.23 -2.94 3.89
N ILE A 89 10.78 -1.72 4.17
CA ILE A 89 9.68 -1.07 3.46
C ILE A 89 10.06 0.36 3.07
N ALA A 90 9.63 0.79 1.91
CA ALA A 90 9.76 2.17 1.45
C ALA A 90 8.64 2.54 0.49
N VAL A 91 8.56 3.83 0.19
CA VAL A 91 7.71 4.36 -0.86
C VAL A 91 8.53 4.55 -2.13
N PHE A 92 7.97 4.11 -3.24
CA PHE A 92 8.50 4.30 -4.57
C PHE A 92 7.54 5.21 -5.35
N SER A 93 8.07 6.07 -6.20
CA SER A 93 7.25 6.91 -7.07
C SER A 93 7.56 6.66 -8.54
N LYS A 94 6.56 6.89 -9.38
CA LYS A 94 6.70 6.83 -10.84
C LYS A 94 6.59 8.22 -11.41
N THR A 95 7.49 8.59 -12.31
CA THR A 95 7.40 9.88 -13.03
C THR A 95 6.39 9.84 -14.17
N SER A 96 6.12 8.64 -14.71
CA SER A 96 5.16 8.33 -15.77
C SER A 96 4.62 6.90 -15.58
N PRO A 97 3.44 6.54 -16.11
CA PRO A 97 2.87 5.19 -15.93
C PRO A 97 3.81 4.06 -16.38
N ASP A 98 4.51 4.26 -17.49
CA ASP A 98 5.48 3.32 -18.07
C ASP A 98 6.88 3.38 -17.45
N ALA A 99 7.15 4.36 -16.57
CA ALA A 99 8.43 4.46 -15.91
C ALA A 99 8.57 3.38 -14.82
N ALA A 100 9.80 2.88 -14.66
CA ALA A 100 10.15 2.08 -13.50
C ALA A 100 9.96 2.92 -12.23
N ALA A 101 9.31 2.34 -11.22
CA ALA A 101 9.19 2.99 -9.93
C ALA A 101 10.57 3.04 -9.26
N THR A 102 10.94 4.17 -8.70
CA THR A 102 12.21 4.35 -7.99
C THR A 102 11.97 4.73 -6.55
N TYR A 103 12.93 4.41 -5.68
CA TYR A 103 12.89 4.84 -4.27
C TYR A 103 12.66 6.35 -4.19
N ASP A 104 11.71 6.77 -3.36
CA ASP A 104 11.38 8.17 -3.14
C ASP A 104 11.74 8.58 -1.70
N GLU A 105 12.39 9.73 -1.55
CA GLU A 105 12.75 10.27 -0.24
C GLU A 105 11.51 10.62 0.61
N ALA A 106 10.35 10.81 -0.03
CA ALA A 106 9.07 10.92 0.65
C ALA A 106 8.75 9.71 1.53
N THR A 107 9.45 8.58 1.37
CA THR A 107 9.42 7.44 2.31
C THR A 107 9.48 7.89 3.76
N TRP A 108 10.39 8.81 4.11
CA TRP A 108 10.58 9.21 5.51
C TRP A 108 9.45 10.08 6.04
N GLU A 109 8.82 10.84 5.16
CA GLU A 109 7.64 11.62 5.48
C GLU A 109 6.39 10.74 5.58
N MET A 110 6.31 9.71 4.73
CA MET A 110 5.11 8.90 4.54
C MET A 110 4.98 7.70 5.46
N LEU A 111 6.09 7.03 5.74
CA LEU A 111 6.13 5.83 6.57
C LEU A 111 6.84 6.07 7.91
N GLY A 112 7.52 7.22 8.06
CA GLY A 112 8.32 7.57 9.22
C GLY A 112 9.83 7.45 8.95
N LYS A 113 10.64 7.87 9.92
CA LYS A 113 12.11 7.90 9.76
C LYS A 113 12.68 6.50 9.49
N ALA A 114 13.84 6.44 8.84
CA ALA A 114 14.62 5.22 8.69
C ALA A 114 14.73 4.44 10.02
N GLY A 115 14.51 3.13 9.99
CA GLY A 115 14.52 2.30 11.20
C GLY A 115 13.20 2.26 11.98
N THR A 116 12.21 3.09 11.65
CA THR A 116 10.88 3.02 12.27
C THR A 116 10.19 1.71 11.90
N THR A 117 9.55 1.07 12.88
CA THR A 117 8.70 -0.09 12.63
C THR A 117 7.33 0.36 12.13
N VAL A 118 6.94 -0.15 10.96
CA VAL A 118 5.61 0.02 10.38
C VAL A 118 4.81 -1.25 10.65
N SER A 119 3.81 -1.13 11.51
CA SER A 119 2.86 -2.19 11.77
C SER A 119 1.78 -2.22 10.68
N VAL A 120 1.45 -3.42 10.22
CA VAL A 120 0.29 -3.66 9.37
C VAL A 120 -0.89 -3.94 10.29
N VAL A 121 -1.94 -3.14 10.19
CA VAL A 121 -3.16 -3.33 10.97
C VAL A 121 -4.09 -4.22 10.16
N ALA A 122 -4.28 -5.46 10.59
CA ALA A 122 -5.40 -6.27 10.15
C ALA A 122 -6.67 -5.70 10.77
N LYS A 123 -7.77 -5.54 10.01
CA LYS A 123 -9.08 -5.39 10.67
C LYS A 123 -9.26 -6.53 11.67
N PHE A 124 -9.52 -6.16 12.93
CA PHE A 124 -10.17 -7.07 13.88
C PHE A 124 -11.44 -7.59 13.21
N GLY A 125 -11.59 -8.91 13.18
CA GLY A 125 -12.86 -9.50 12.77
C GLY A 125 -13.96 -8.89 13.63
N SER A 126 -15.05 -8.44 13.00
CA SER A 126 -16.29 -8.18 13.72
C SER A 126 -16.71 -9.49 14.39
N GLY A 127 -16.53 -9.58 15.69
CA GLY A 127 -16.87 -10.75 16.48
C GLY A 127 -16.66 -10.47 17.95
N GLU A 128 -17.67 -9.84 18.56
CA GLU A 128 -18.35 -10.30 19.79
C GLU A 128 -19.68 -9.54 19.93
#